data_AF-A0AA35S4C2-F1
#
_entry.id   AF-A0AA35S4C2-F1
#
_cell.length_a   1.000
_cell.length_b   1.000
_cell.length_c   1.000
_cell.angle_alpha   90.00
_cell.angle_beta   90.00
_cell.angle_gamma   90.00
#
_symmetry.space_group_name_H-M   'P 1'
#
loop_
_entity.id
_entity.type
_entity.pdbx_description
1 polymer ?
#
loop_
_entity_poly.entity_id
_entity_poly.type
_entity_poly.pdbx_seq_one_letter_code
_entity_poly.pdbx_strand_id
1 'polypeptide(L)' 'MFKGEAASLEAILKTDTLRVPKPVKVAEYPGGGWVLVTEHLNIGSLRSQQAALGRQLAR' A
#
# COMPACT_ATOMS: atom_id res chain seq x y z
N MET A 1 -15.60 -1.72 2.84
CA MET A 1 -14.50 -0.76 3.08
C MET A 1 -13.23 -1.15 2.31
N PHE A 2 -12.56 -2.26 2.66
CA PHE A 2 -11.24 -2.63 2.10
C PHE A 2 -11.12 -2.90 0.60
N LYS A 3 -12.24 -3.10 -0.14
CA LYS A 3 -12.19 -3.22 -1.61
C LYS A 3 -11.66 -1.95 -2.28
N GLY A 4 -12.04 -0.77 -1.76
CA GLY A 4 -11.56 0.51 -2.28
C GLY A 4 -10.08 0.73 -2.00
N GLU A 5 -9.64 0.40 -0.78
CA GLU A 5 -8.22 0.48 -0.40
C GLU A 5 -7.34 -0.44 -1.26
N ALA A 6 -7.76 -1.69 -1.49
CA ALA A 6 -7.06 -2.61 -2.38
C ALA A 6 -6.95 -2.04 -3.81
N ALA A 7 -8.05 -1.50 -4.35
CA ALA A 7 -8.06 -0.90 -5.69
C ALA A 7 -7.12 0.33 -5.78
N SER A 8 -7.09 1.18 -4.75
CA SER A 8 -6.18 2.33 -4.70
C SER A 8 -4.71 1.90 -4.65
N LEU A 9 -4.36 0.88 -3.85
CA LEU A 9 -3.01 0.34 -3.80
C LEU A 9 -2.58 -0.29 -5.13
N GLU A 10 -3.49 -1.02 -5.81
CA GLU A 10 -3.23 -1.53 -7.16
C GLU A 10 -3.04 -0.40 -8.18
N ALA A 11 -3.80 0.69 -8.07
CA ALA A 11 -3.64 1.85 -8.94
C ALA A 11 -2.27 2.50 -8.74
N ILE A 12 -1.83 2.72 -7.49
CA ILE A 12 -0.50 3.27 -7.18
C ILE A 12 0.61 2.32 -7.66
N LEU A 13 0.46 1.00 -7.52
CA LEU A 13 1.46 0.07 -8.05
C LEU A 13 1.63 0.17 -9.56
N LYS A 14 0.55 0.47 -10.30
CA LYS A 14 0.59 0.60 -11.76
C LYS A 14 1.27 1.88 -12.23
N THR A 15 1.40 2.91 -11.38
CA THR A 15 2.10 4.14 -11.76
C THR A 15 3.62 3.99 -11.76
N ASP A 16 4.16 2.96 -11.07
CA ASP A 16 5.59 2.76 -10.87
C ASP A 16 6.31 3.98 -10.27
N THR A 17 5.58 4.85 -9.57
CA THR A 17 6.13 6.07 -8.95
C THR A 17 6.52 5.86 -7.48
N LEU A 18 5.74 5.06 -6.74
CA LEU A 18 5.87 4.86 -5.30
C LEU A 18 5.87 3.38 -4.95
N ARG A 19 6.69 3.00 -3.97
CA ARG A 19 6.62 1.67 -3.38
C ARG A 19 5.46 1.62 -2.39
N VAL A 20 4.48 0.74 -2.67
CA VAL A 20 3.38 0.42 -1.76
C VAL A 20 3.28 -1.11 -1.61
N PRO A 21 2.72 -1.64 -0.50
CA PRO A 21 2.57 -3.08 -0.34
C PRO A 21 1.56 -3.62 -1.34
N LYS A 22 1.90 -4.69 -2.05
CA LYS A 22 1.01 -5.29 -3.05
C LYS A 22 -0.22 -5.91 -2.39
N PRO A 23 -1.45 -5.54 -2.80
CA PRO A 23 -2.65 -6.21 -2.33
C PRO A 23 -2.66 -7.68 -2.78
N VAL A 24 -3.02 -8.58 -1.86
CA VAL A 24 -3.14 -10.01 -2.12
C VAL A 24 -4.59 -10.45 -2.06
N LYS A 25 -5.33 -10.03 -1.02
CA LYS A 25 -6.71 -10.46 -0.81
C LYS A 25 -7.49 -9.53 0.11
N VAL A 26 -8.77 -9.31 -0.18
CA VAL A 26 -9.76 -8.83 0.79
C VAL A 26 -10.65 -10.01 1.20
N ALA A 27 -10.82 -10.25 2.50
CA ALA A 27 -11.58 -11.38 3.03
C ALA A 27 -12.39 -10.99 4.28
N GLU A 28 -13.39 -11.79 4.60
CA GLU A 28 -14.11 -11.72 5.88
C GLU A 28 -13.31 -12.48 6.94
N TYR A 29 -13.27 -11.93 8.16
CA TYR A 29 -12.54 -12.55 9.28
C TYR A 29 -13.48 -13.38 10.17
N PRO A 30 -13.12 -14.62 10.54
CA PRO A 30 -13.91 -15.43 11.48
C PRO A 30 -13.94 -14.75 12.86
N GLY A 31 -15.05 -14.12 13.20
CA GLY A 31 -15.19 -13.22 14.36
C GLY A 31 -15.81 -11.87 14.01
N GLY A 32 -16.04 -11.62 12.72
CA GLY A 32 -16.66 -10.41 12.22
C GLY A 32 -15.63 -9.41 11.68
N GLY A 33 -16.10 -8.57 10.76
CA GLY A 33 -15.25 -7.60 10.09
C GLY A 33 -14.55 -8.14 8.84
N TRP A 34 -13.72 -7.28 8.27
CA TRP A 34 -13.02 -7.53 7.01
C TRP A 34 -11.53 -7.33 7.22
N VAL A 35 -10.72 -8.03 6.44
CA VAL A 35 -9.26 -7.91 6.42
C VAL A 35 -8.76 -7.67 5.01
N LEU A 36 -7.70 -6.87 4.90
CA LEU A 36 -6.90 -6.68 3.70
C LEU A 36 -5.53 -7.32 3.93
N VAL A 37 -5.23 -8.35 3.14
CA VAL A 37 -3.92 -9.05 3.13
C VAL A 37 -3.06 -8.42 2.05
N THR A 38 -1.82 -8.08 2.40
CA THR A 38 -0.85 -7.43 1.52
C THR A 38 0.54 -8.07 1.62
N GLU A 39 1.41 -7.72 0.69
CA GLU A 39 2.85 -7.99 0.76
C GLU A 39 3.44 -7.40 2.05
N HIS A 40 4.26 -8.19 2.75
CA HIS A 40 5.05 -7.70 3.87
C HIS A 40 6.24 -6.86 3.38
N LEU A 41 6.30 -5.61 3.83
CA LEU A 41 7.43 -4.73 3.57
C LEU A 41 8.35 -4.67 4.79
N ASN A 42 9.63 -4.95 4.60
CA ASN A 42 10.64 -4.68 5.63
C ASN A 42 10.99 -3.18 5.61
N ILE A 43 10.31 -2.39 6.44
CA ILE A 43 10.50 -0.94 6.49
C ILE A 43 11.68 -0.60 7.41
N GLY A 44 12.75 -0.08 6.81
CA GLY A 44 13.91 0.46 7.53
C GLY A 44 13.75 1.92 7.96
N SER A 45 14.83 2.53 8.45
CA SER A 45 14.86 3.95 8.80
C SER A 45 14.63 4.84 7.57
N LEU A 46 13.67 5.76 7.65
CA LEU A 46 13.32 6.70 6.58
C LEU A 46 13.91 8.10 6.79
N ARG A 47 14.93 8.24 7.64
CA ARG A 47 15.57 9.53 7.91
C ARG A 47 16.12 10.14 6.61
N SER A 48 15.86 11.43 6.41
CA SER A 48 16.32 12.24 5.27
C SER A 48 15.78 11.82 3.89
N GLN A 49 14.72 11.02 3.82
CA GLN A 49 14.08 10.61 2.55
C GLN A 49 12.88 11.49 2.14
N GLN A 50 12.53 12.52 2.92
CA GLN A 50 11.32 13.33 2.70
C GLN A 50 11.32 14.02 1.34
N ALA A 51 12.45 14.56 0.90
CA ALA A 51 12.57 15.20 -0.40
C ALA A 51 12.44 14.19 -1.56
N ALA A 52 12.93 12.96 -1.38
CA ALA A 52 12.78 11.90 -2.38
C ALA A 52 11.33 11.44 -2.49
N LEU A 53 10.67 11.22 -1.34
CA LEU A 53 9.24 10.90 -1.27
C LEU A 53 8.39 12.00 -1.91
N GLY A 54 8.66 13.27 -1.60
CA GLY A 54 7.94 14.41 -2.18
C GLY A 54 8.05 14.46 -3.71
N ARG A 55 9.24 14.17 -4.27
CA ARG A 55 9.42 14.07 -5.73
C ARG A 55 8.67 12.89 -6.35
N GLN A 56 8.59 11.76 -5.65
CA GLN A 56 7.83 10.59 -6.13
C GLN A 56 6.33 10.83 -6.11
N LEU A 57 5.82 11.54 -5.09
CA LEU A 57 4.41 11.91 -4.97
C LEU A 57 3.95 12.93 -6.03
N ALA A 58 4.85 13.77 -6.52
CA ALA A 58 4.52 14.81 -7.50
C ALA A 58 4.52 14.35 -8.96
N ARG A 59 4.95 13.11 -9.24
CA ARG A 59 4.94 12.51 -10.58
C ARG A 59 3.61 11.87 -10.88
#